data_AF-A0A4S2EUG6-F1
#
_entry.id   AF-A0A4S2EUG6-F1
#
_cell.length_a   1.000
_cell.length_b   1.000
_cell.length_c   1.000
_cell.angle_alpha   90.00
_cell.angle_beta   90.00
_cell.angle_gamma   90.00
#
_symmetry.space_group_name_H-M   'P 1'
#
loop_
_entity.id
_entity.type
_entity.pdbx_description
1 polymer ?
#
loop_
_entity_poly.entity_id
_entity_poly.type
_entity_poly.pdbx_seq_one_letter_code
_entity_poly.pdbx_strand_id
1 'polypeptide(L)'
;MFLNSLNPTEKDNFMKLAVAVIKADGVVEESEKQILSAYANEMLIPICNLDEQCDVDSIIKEFAMTSTPQTKRIIFLELLALAFADGNYATEEKALVQQLADAFEFDKAFIEQAINLEDAYVAAYMSLVNLVEKGE
;
A
#
# COMPACT_ATOMS: atom_id res chain seq x y z
N MET A 1 4.52 -7.19 -5.06
CA MET A 1 3.06 -7.14 -4.93
C MET A 1 2.49 -8.55 -4.77
N PHE A 2 1.48 -8.72 -3.91
CA PHE A 2 0.82 -10.00 -3.59
C PHE A 2 -0.72 -9.98 -3.77
N LEU A 3 -1.25 -8.95 -4.42
CA LEU A 3 -2.68 -8.59 -4.40
C LEU A 3 -3.56 -9.55 -5.21
N ASN A 4 -2.98 -10.32 -6.14
CA ASN A 4 -3.77 -11.29 -6.90
C ASN A 4 -4.37 -12.41 -6.03
N SER A 5 -3.84 -12.64 -4.83
CA SER A 5 -4.35 -13.62 -3.88
C SER A 5 -5.61 -13.19 -3.13
N LEU A 6 -5.97 -11.91 -3.19
CA LEU A 6 -7.15 -11.35 -2.56
C LEU A 6 -8.43 -11.84 -3.24
N ASN A 7 -9.50 -12.04 -2.46
CA ASN A 7 -10.81 -12.33 -3.02
C ASN A 7 -11.42 -11.06 -3.66
N PRO A 8 -12.49 -11.17 -4.48
CA PRO A 8 -13.06 -10.01 -5.18
C PRO A 8 -13.46 -8.82 -4.28
N THR A 9 -14.03 -9.09 -3.10
CA THR A 9 -14.39 -8.04 -2.13
C THR A 9 -13.15 -7.39 -1.53
N GLU A 10 -12.15 -8.19 -1.17
CA GLU A 10 -10.87 -7.69 -0.64
C GLU A 10 -10.12 -6.84 -1.67
N LYS A 11 -10.17 -7.20 -2.96
CA LYS A 11 -9.56 -6.43 -4.06
C LYS A 11 -10.19 -5.04 -4.21
N ASP A 12 -11.52 -4.96 -4.18
CA ASP A 12 -12.27 -3.70 -4.26
C ASP A 12 -11.98 -2.80 -3.06
N ASN A 13 -12.06 -3.38 -1.85
CA ASN A 13 -11.76 -2.67 -0.61
C ASN A 13 -10.30 -2.20 -0.53
N PHE A 14 -9.35 -3.02 -0.98
CA PHE A 14 -7.93 -2.64 -1.04
C PHE A 14 -7.73 -1.44 -1.97
N MET A 15 -8.32 -1.45 -3.16
CA MET A 15 -8.18 -0.35 -4.11
C MET A 15 -8.75 0.96 -3.54
N LYS A 16 -9.86 0.91 -2.81
CA LYS A 16 -10.42 2.08 -2.10
C LYS A 16 -9.48 2.63 -1.03
N LEU A 17 -8.83 1.75 -0.26
CA LEU A 17 -7.81 2.18 0.71
C LEU A 17 -6.58 2.78 0.01
N ALA A 18 -6.13 2.21 -1.10
CA ALA A 18 -5.00 2.72 -1.86
C ALA A 18 -5.29 4.13 -2.41
N VAL A 19 -6.51 4.38 -2.92
CA VAL A 19 -6.96 5.73 -3.31
C VAL A 19 -7.01 6.68 -2.12
N ALA A 20 -7.41 6.20 -0.93
CA ALA A 20 -7.44 7.04 0.27
C ALA A 20 -6.03 7.44 0.73
N VAL A 21 -5.03 6.54 0.62
CA VAL A 21 -3.62 6.82 0.96
C VAL A 21 -3.09 7.97 0.10
N ILE A 22 -3.14 7.85 -1.22
CA ILE A 22 -2.55 8.85 -2.15
C ILE A 22 -3.29 10.20 -2.16
N LYS A 23 -4.46 10.27 -1.50
CA LYS A 23 -5.24 11.51 -1.35
C LYS A 23 -5.05 12.15 0.02
N ALA A 24 -4.31 11.51 0.93
CA ALA A 24 -4.24 11.91 2.34
C ALA A 24 -3.60 13.28 2.54
N ASP A 25 -2.60 13.64 1.74
CA ASP A 25 -1.90 14.92 1.78
C ASP A 25 -2.54 16.00 0.87
N GLY A 26 -3.52 15.62 0.06
CA GLY A 26 -4.23 16.47 -0.89
C GLY A 26 -3.51 16.68 -2.24
N VAL A 27 -2.38 16.02 -2.49
CA VAL A 27 -1.60 16.13 -3.72
C VAL A 27 -1.35 14.74 -4.31
N VAL A 28 -2.09 14.41 -5.37
CA VAL A 28 -1.88 13.13 -6.08
C VAL A 28 -0.76 13.28 -7.11
N GLU A 29 0.38 12.63 -6.86
CA GLU A 29 1.51 12.55 -7.77
C GLU A 29 1.29 11.55 -8.92
N GLU A 30 2.10 11.67 -9.98
CA GLU A 30 2.01 10.75 -11.13
C GLU A 30 2.59 9.37 -10.82
N SER A 31 3.62 9.31 -9.96
CA SER A 31 4.20 8.07 -9.41
C SER A 31 3.13 7.22 -8.70
N GLU A 32 2.31 7.83 -7.87
CA GLU A 32 1.21 7.18 -7.15
C GLU A 32 0.15 6.59 -8.09
N LYS A 33 -0.24 7.34 -9.14
CA LYS A 33 -1.17 6.84 -10.16
C LYS A 33 -0.61 5.65 -10.93
N GLN A 34 0.70 5.64 -11.18
CA GLN A 34 1.36 4.50 -11.81
C GLN A 34 1.29 3.26 -10.90
N ILE A 35 1.44 3.43 -9.59
CA ILE A 35 1.31 2.34 -8.63
C ILE A 35 -0.14 1.83 -8.56
N LEU A 36 -1.14 2.72 -8.49
CA LEU A 36 -2.55 2.31 -8.57
C LEU A 36 -2.85 1.52 -9.85
N SER A 37 -2.29 1.95 -10.97
CA SER A 37 -2.43 1.25 -12.24
C SER A 37 -1.79 -0.14 -12.19
N ALA A 38 -0.63 -0.29 -11.55
CA ALA A 38 0.02 -1.57 -11.35
C ALA A 38 -0.82 -2.50 -10.45
N TYR A 39 -1.40 -1.97 -9.36
CA TYR A 39 -2.31 -2.72 -8.49
C TYR A 39 -3.56 -3.20 -9.21
N ALA A 40 -4.20 -2.32 -10.00
CA ALA A 40 -5.37 -2.69 -10.80
C ALA A 40 -5.05 -3.83 -11.79
N ASN A 41 -3.90 -3.71 -12.47
CA ASN A 41 -3.42 -4.73 -13.41
C ASN A 41 -3.13 -6.06 -12.72
N GLU A 42 -2.46 -6.07 -11.57
CA GLU A 42 -2.16 -7.31 -10.83
C GLU A 42 -3.44 -7.99 -10.32
N MET A 43 -4.38 -7.20 -9.80
CA MET A 43 -5.65 -7.70 -9.28
C MET A 43 -6.65 -8.09 -10.37
N LEU A 44 -6.41 -7.70 -11.63
CA LEU A 44 -7.33 -7.86 -12.77
C LEU A 44 -8.68 -7.16 -12.52
N ILE A 45 -8.63 -5.95 -11.96
CA ILE A 45 -9.80 -5.10 -11.71
C ILE A 45 -9.63 -3.75 -12.45
N PRO A 46 -10.71 -3.02 -12.75
CA PRO A 46 -10.57 -1.65 -13.23
C PRO A 46 -9.93 -0.76 -12.16
N ILE A 47 -9.23 0.29 -12.60
CA ILE A 47 -8.77 1.35 -11.70
C ILE A 47 -10.02 2.02 -11.11
N CYS A 48 -10.04 2.19 -9.78
CA CYS A 48 -11.13 2.88 -9.08
C CYS A 48 -11.15 4.37 -9.46
N ASN A 49 -12.34 4.96 -9.47
CA ASN A 49 -12.47 6.39 -9.70
C ASN A 49 -11.90 7.16 -8.50
N LEU A 50 -10.94 8.06 -8.75
CA LEU A 50 -10.34 8.90 -7.70
C LEU A 50 -11.38 9.79 -7.00
N ASP A 51 -12.53 10.07 -7.62
CA ASP A 51 -13.63 10.85 -7.04
C ASP A 51 -14.57 10.00 -6.15
N GLU A 52 -14.40 8.69 -6.10
CA GLU A 52 -15.23 7.80 -5.29
C GLU A 52 -14.95 8.03 -3.80
N GLN A 53 -15.99 8.38 -3.04
CA GLN A 53 -15.88 8.47 -1.58
C GLN A 53 -15.99 7.07 -1.00
N CYS A 54 -15.05 6.72 -0.11
CA CYS A 54 -15.11 5.49 0.66
C CYS A 54 -15.08 5.79 2.16
N ASP A 55 -15.70 4.90 2.93
CA ASP A 55 -15.62 4.91 4.38
C ASP A 55 -14.41 4.06 4.81
N VAL A 56 -13.26 4.72 4.94
CA VAL A 56 -11.98 4.11 5.30
C VAL A 56 -12.10 3.32 6.60
N ASP A 57 -12.75 3.88 7.63
CA ASP A 57 -12.90 3.24 8.94
C ASP A 57 -13.70 1.95 8.84
N SER A 58 -14.78 1.95 8.06
CA SER A 58 -15.61 0.75 7.85
C SER A 58 -14.84 -0.33 7.10
N ILE A 59 -14.07 0.02 6.07
CA ILE A 59 -13.26 -0.94 5.31
C ILE A 59 -12.16 -1.55 6.19
N ILE A 60 -11.44 -0.73 6.98
CA ILE A 60 -10.42 -1.22 7.90
C ILE A 60 -11.02 -2.20 8.92
N LYS A 61 -12.20 -1.88 9.48
CA LYS A 61 -12.92 -2.78 10.39
C LYS A 61 -13.32 -4.09 9.72
N GLU A 62 -13.79 -4.04 8.47
CA GLU A 62 -14.15 -5.24 7.72
C GLU A 62 -12.94 -6.17 7.56
N PHE A 63 -11.80 -5.65 7.09
CA PHE A 63 -10.56 -6.42 7.00
C PHE A 63 -10.10 -6.97 8.36
N ALA A 64 -10.19 -6.16 9.42
CA ALA A 64 -9.81 -6.58 10.76
C ALA A 64 -10.65 -7.77 11.26
N MET A 65 -11.95 -7.80 10.97
CA MET A 65 -12.87 -8.84 11.43
C MET A 65 -12.89 -10.10 10.57
N THR A 66 -12.71 -9.95 9.25
CA THR A 66 -13.06 -11.01 8.29
C THR A 66 -11.86 -11.63 7.59
N SER A 67 -10.74 -10.91 7.49
CA SER A 67 -9.60 -11.37 6.70
C SER A 67 -8.63 -12.24 7.49
N THR A 68 -7.97 -13.13 6.75
CA THR A 68 -6.94 -14.01 7.30
C THR A 68 -5.70 -13.20 7.74
N PRO A 69 -4.86 -13.74 8.65
CA PRO A 69 -3.59 -13.11 9.00
C PRO A 69 -2.67 -12.86 7.80
N GLN A 70 -2.72 -13.74 6.78
CA GLN A 70 -1.96 -13.55 5.55
C GLN A 70 -2.48 -12.36 4.76
N THR A 71 -3.80 -12.26 4.56
CA THR A 71 -4.42 -11.13 3.86
C THR A 71 -4.11 -9.80 4.54
N LYS A 72 -4.20 -9.73 5.87
CA LYS A 72 -3.87 -8.52 6.63
C LYS A 72 -2.43 -8.05 6.39
N ARG A 73 -1.48 -8.99 6.35
CA ARG A 73 -0.06 -8.68 6.05
C ARG A 73 0.11 -8.18 4.61
N ILE A 74 -0.59 -8.79 3.65
CA ILE A 74 -0.56 -8.34 2.25
C ILE A 74 -1.05 -6.90 2.17
N ILE A 75 -2.25 -6.60 2.69
CA ILE A 75 -2.83 -5.26 2.66
C ILE A 75 -1.88 -4.24 3.30
N PHE A 76 -1.32 -4.57 4.47
CA PHE A 76 -0.39 -3.68 5.17
C PHE A 76 0.88 -3.43 4.37
N LEU A 77 1.54 -4.48 3.84
CA LEU A 77 2.79 -4.32 3.10
C LEU A 77 2.61 -3.54 1.80
N GLU A 78 1.52 -3.77 1.06
CA GLU A 78 1.30 -3.06 -0.19
C GLU A 78 0.92 -1.59 0.06
N LEU A 79 0.10 -1.29 1.07
CA LEU A 79 -0.20 0.11 1.43
C LEU A 79 1.00 0.81 2.06
N LEU A 80 1.87 0.08 2.76
CA LEU A 80 3.16 0.58 3.21
C LEU A 80 4.04 0.93 2.00
N ALA A 81 4.17 0.06 1.01
CA ALA A 81 4.95 0.38 -0.18
C ALA A 81 4.40 1.59 -0.95
N LEU A 82 3.06 1.74 -1.02
CA LEU A 82 2.41 2.88 -1.66
C LEU A 82 2.72 4.20 -0.94
N ALA A 83 2.51 4.25 0.37
CA ALA A 83 2.74 5.44 1.19
C ALA A 83 4.22 5.84 1.32
N PHE A 84 5.14 5.05 0.76
CA PHE A 84 6.59 5.25 0.85
C PHE A 84 7.23 5.34 -0.55
N ALA A 85 6.42 5.38 -1.61
CA ALA A 85 6.87 5.27 -2.98
C ALA A 85 7.70 6.47 -3.48
N ASP A 86 7.46 7.66 -2.93
CA ASP A 86 8.16 8.89 -3.27
C ASP A 86 9.47 9.07 -2.46
N GLY A 87 9.77 8.14 -1.56
CA GLY A 87 10.92 8.18 -0.65
C GLY A 87 10.80 9.26 0.43
N ASN A 88 9.63 9.90 0.56
CA ASN A 88 9.39 10.99 1.47
C ASN A 88 8.37 10.58 2.53
N TYR A 89 8.75 10.83 3.78
CA TYR A 89 8.07 10.33 4.96
C TYR A 89 6.92 11.28 5.35
N ALA A 90 5.95 11.57 4.47
CA ALA A 90 4.82 12.45 4.80
C ALA A 90 4.06 11.92 6.03
N THR A 91 3.55 12.82 6.88
CA THR A 91 2.96 12.43 8.17
C THR A 91 1.55 11.87 7.99
N GLU A 92 0.88 12.33 6.94
CA GLU A 92 -0.51 12.12 6.61
C GLU A 92 -0.75 10.70 6.05
N GLU A 93 0.09 10.23 5.13
CA GLU A 93 -0.04 8.90 4.52
C GLU A 93 0.25 7.78 5.53
N LYS A 94 1.22 8.01 6.41
CA LYS A 94 1.53 7.10 7.52
C LYS A 94 0.40 6.96 8.51
N ALA A 95 -0.44 7.97 8.67
CA ALA A 95 -1.54 7.91 9.62
C ALA A 95 -2.51 6.78 9.24
N LEU A 96 -2.78 6.59 7.96
CA LEU A 96 -3.66 5.51 7.47
C LEU A 96 -2.98 4.14 7.63
N VAL A 97 -1.70 4.03 7.30
CA VAL A 97 -0.94 2.77 7.48
C VAL A 97 -0.84 2.39 8.96
N GLN A 98 -0.65 3.37 9.85
CA GLN A 98 -0.65 3.16 11.30
C GLN A 98 -2.03 2.74 11.81
N GLN A 99 -3.10 3.37 11.32
CA GLN A 99 -4.48 2.98 11.65
C GLN A 99 -4.77 1.52 11.26
N LEU A 100 -4.27 1.07 10.11
CA LEU A 100 -4.34 -0.34 9.69
C LEU A 100 -3.55 -1.25 10.63
N ALA A 101 -2.33 -0.87 10.98
CA ALA A 101 -1.50 -1.66 11.89
C ALA A 101 -2.16 -1.85 13.26
N ASP A 102 -2.74 -0.77 13.80
CA ASP A 102 -3.47 -0.77 15.07
C ASP A 102 -4.71 -1.67 14.98
N ALA A 103 -5.51 -1.54 13.92
CA ALA A 103 -6.71 -2.35 13.70
C ALA A 103 -6.40 -3.84 13.45
N PHE A 104 -5.23 -4.15 12.88
CA PHE A 104 -4.77 -5.52 12.65
C PHE A 104 -4.00 -6.10 13.84
N GLU A 105 -3.83 -5.32 14.91
CA GLU A 105 -3.11 -5.69 16.13
C GLU A 105 -1.67 -6.13 15.84
N PHE A 106 -1.02 -5.47 14.87
CA PHE A 106 0.39 -5.72 14.59
C PHE A 106 1.26 -5.09 15.67
N ASP A 107 2.18 -5.88 16.21
CA ASP A 107 3.14 -5.38 17.18
C ASP A 107 4.20 -4.49 16.53
N LYS A 108 4.86 -3.69 17.36
CA LYS A 108 5.91 -2.76 16.92
C LYS A 108 7.06 -3.47 16.21
N ALA A 109 7.40 -4.69 16.63
CA ALA A 109 8.52 -5.43 16.06
C ALA A 109 8.22 -5.85 14.61
N PHE A 110 6.99 -6.28 14.33
CA PHE A 110 6.53 -6.58 12.97
C PHE A 110 6.53 -5.33 12.10
N ILE A 111 6.00 -4.21 12.60
CA ILE A 111 5.96 -2.94 11.85
C ILE A 111 7.38 -2.47 11.50
N GLU A 112 8.29 -2.48 12.47
CA GLU A 112 9.70 -2.13 12.25
C GLU A 112 10.36 -3.09 11.26
N GLN A 113 10.08 -4.39 11.35
CA GLN A 113 10.60 -5.37 10.40
C GLN A 113 10.09 -5.10 8.97
N ALA A 114 8.81 -4.78 8.81
CA ALA A 114 8.22 -4.48 7.51
C ALA A 114 8.86 -3.24 6.87
N ILE A 115 9.01 -2.14 7.63
CA ILE A 115 9.66 -0.92 7.16
C ILE A 115 11.11 -1.20 6.73
N ASN A 116 11.89 -1.89 7.57
CA ASN A 116 13.28 -2.21 7.24
C ASN A 116 13.41 -3.09 5.98
N LEU A 117 12.46 -3.99 5.75
CA LEU A 117 12.44 -4.82 4.54
C LEU A 117 12.11 -3.99 3.29
N GLU A 118 11.18 -3.04 3.40
CA GLU A 118 10.83 -2.14 2.29
C GLU A 118 12.00 -1.21 1.94
N ASP A 119 12.64 -0.61 2.95
CA ASP A 119 13.84 0.22 2.75
C ASP A 119 14.96 -0.57 2.05
N ALA A 120 15.19 -1.83 2.46
CA ALA A 120 16.18 -2.70 1.84
C ALA A 120 15.79 -3.08 0.40
N TYR A 121 14.50 -3.31 0.14
CA TYR A 121 13.99 -3.59 -1.19
C TYR A 121 14.20 -2.40 -2.14
N VAL A 122 13.83 -1.19 -1.72
CA VAL A 122 14.02 0.04 -2.48
C VAL A 122 15.51 0.29 -2.74
N ALA A 123 16.37 0.13 -1.73
CA ALA A 123 17.82 0.29 -1.90
C ALA A 123 18.41 -0.70 -2.93
N ALA A 124 17.95 -1.96 -2.91
CA ALA A 124 18.36 -2.96 -3.90
C ALA A 124 17.86 -2.59 -5.31
N TYR A 125 16.61 -2.15 -5.44
CA TYR A 125 16.05 -1.69 -6.71
C TYR A 125 16.84 -0.51 -7.30
N MET A 126 17.12 0.51 -6.48
CA MET A 126 17.93 1.66 -6.89
C MET A 126 19.34 1.26 -7.32
N SER A 127 19.93 0.25 -6.67
CA SER A 127 21.23 -0.29 -7.08
C SER A 127 21.17 -0.96 -8.45
N LEU A 128 20.09 -1.69 -8.75
CA LEU A 128 19.87 -2.28 -10.08
C LEU A 128 19.67 -1.20 -11.15
N VAL A 129 18.88 -0.16 -10.86
CA VAL A 129 18.69 0.98 -11.78
C VAL A 129 20.03 1.64 -12.08
N ASN A 130 20.84 1.94 -11.05
CA ASN A 130 22.17 2.50 -11.23
C ASN A 130 23.08 1.58 -12.05
N LEU A 131 23.04 0.25 -11.85
CA LEU A 131 23.82 -0.69 -12.64
C LEU A 131 23.47 -0.62 -14.13
N VAL A 132 22.18 -0.51 -14.45
CA VAL A 132 21.69 -0.38 -15.84
C VAL A 132 22.06 0.97 -16.45
N GLU A 133 21.90 2.05 -15.70
CA GLU A 133 22.09 3.42 -16.21
C GLU A 133 23.56 3.85 -16.27
N LYS A 134 24.38 3.41 -15.30
CA LYS A 134 25.76 3.86 -15.14
C LYS A 134 26.80 2.86 -15.63
N GLY A 135 26.38 1.65 -16.02
CA GLY A 135 27.19 0.64 -16.69
C GLY A 135 28.65 0.59 -16.22
N GLU A 136 28.92 -0.14 -15.13
CA GLU A 136 30.28 -0.65 -14.90
C GLU A 136 30.58 -1.82 -15.84
#